data_AF-A0A9P0GRJ7-F1
#
_entry.id   AF-A0A9P0GRJ7-F1
#
_cell.length_a   1.000
_cell.length_b   1.000
_cell.length_c   1.000
_cell.angle_alpha   90.00
_cell.angle_beta   90.00
_cell.angle_gamma   90.00
#
_symmetry.space_group_name_H-M   'P 1'
#
loop_
_entity.id
_entity.type
_entity.pdbx_description
1 polymer ?
#
loop_
_entity_poly.entity_id
_entity_poly.type
_entity_poly.pdbx_seq_one_letter_code
_entity_poly.pdbx_strand_id
1 'polypeptide(L)'
;MAFNILKKLATPNSLGNRLYSNELKKCTLIPGDGIGPEISAAVQQIFGAANVPIEWEAVDVTPVKVLHLKLIRLQYISLYLSPLSLLDAWLDEMF
;
A
#
# COMPACT_ATOMS: atom_id res chain seq x y z
N MET A 1 53.35 -20.14 29.63
CA MET A 1 52.18 -20.87 29.09
C MET A 1 50.81 -20.31 29.53
N ALA A 2 50.70 -19.12 30.15
CA ALA A 2 49.43 -18.62 30.72
C ALA A 2 48.78 -17.41 30.00
N PHE A 3 49.35 -16.89 28.92
CA PHE A 3 48.85 -15.67 28.25
C PHE A 3 47.59 -15.89 27.39
N ASN A 4 47.28 -17.14 27.01
CA ASN A 4 46.13 -17.45 26.15
C ASN A 4 44.81 -17.56 26.93
N ILE A 5 44.85 -17.57 28.28
CA ILE A 5 43.66 -17.65 29.14
C ILE A 5 43.06 -16.25 29.37
N LEU A 6 43.89 -15.21 29.44
CA LEU A 6 43.45 -13.82 29.67
C LEU A 6 42.73 -13.19 28.48
N LYS A 7 43.02 -13.61 27.24
CA LYS A 7 42.30 -13.12 26.05
C LYS A 7 40.85 -13.62 25.96
N LYS A 8 40.53 -14.76 26.59
CA LYS A 8 39.18 -15.36 26.55
C LYS A 8 38.18 -14.68 27.51
N LEU A 9 38.66 -13.80 28.39
CA LEU A 9 37.84 -13.03 29.33
C LEU A 9 37.53 -11.60 28.84
N ALA A 10 38.15 -11.16 27.74
CA ALA A 10 38.03 -9.79 27.23
C ALA A 10 37.09 -9.65 26.02
N THR A 11 36.41 -10.72 25.60
CA THR A 11 35.31 -10.62 24.63
C THR A 11 34.01 -10.48 25.43
N PRO A 12 33.43 -9.27 25.56
CA PRO A 12 32.08 -9.15 26.06
C PRO A 12 31.22 -10.00 25.12
N ASN A 13 30.68 -11.07 25.69
CA ASN A 13 29.70 -11.91 25.06
C ASN A 13 28.60 -10.95 24.56
N SER A 14 28.48 -10.76 23.25
CA SER A 14 27.41 -10.00 22.63
C SER A 14 26.12 -10.81 22.77
N LEU A 15 25.66 -10.96 24.02
CA LEU A 15 24.40 -11.55 24.38
C LEU A 15 23.31 -10.64 23.80
N GLY A 16 22.91 -10.96 22.57
CA GLY A 16 21.69 -10.51 21.95
C GLY A 16 21.47 -9.01 21.99
N ASN A 17 22.43 -8.22 21.49
CA ASN A 17 22.10 -6.86 21.09
C ASN A 17 21.16 -6.98 19.89
N ARG A 18 19.84 -6.96 20.12
CA ARG A 18 18.86 -6.73 19.06
C ARG A 18 19.13 -5.31 18.57
N LEU A 19 19.96 -5.19 17.55
CA LEU A 19 20.25 -3.92 16.90
C LEU A 19 19.00 -3.55 16.10
N TYR A 20 18.07 -2.87 16.75
CA TYR A 20 16.99 -2.20 16.04
C TYR A 20 17.64 -1.16 15.13
N SER A 21 17.47 -1.32 13.83
CA SER A 21 17.94 -0.35 12.85
C SER A 21 17.21 0.97 13.08
N ASN A 22 17.93 2.00 13.50
CA ASN A 22 17.39 3.35 13.65
C ASN A 22 17.41 4.14 12.32
N GLU A 23 17.70 3.44 11.23
CA GLU A 23 17.78 3.98 9.88
C GLU A 23 16.38 4.19 9.31
N LEU A 24 16.23 5.27 8.54
CA LEU A 24 14.98 5.66 7.92
C LEU A 24 14.61 4.63 6.84
N LYS A 25 13.51 3.90 7.05
CA LYS A 25 13.09 2.83 6.12
C LYS A 25 12.00 3.32 5.20
N LYS A 26 12.22 3.12 3.90
CA LYS A 26 11.21 3.36 2.87
C LYS A 26 10.27 2.17 2.77
N CYS A 27 8.98 2.42 2.95
CA CYS A 27 7.92 1.40 2.90
C CYS A 27 6.84 1.81 1.90
N THR A 28 6.51 0.90 0.99
CA THR A 28 5.40 1.10 0.05
C THR A 28 4.09 0.71 0.72
N LEU A 29 3.15 1.64 0.79
CA LEU A 29 1.82 1.41 1.35
C LEU A 29 0.81 1.32 0.21
N ILE A 30 0.12 0.18 0.14
CA ILE A 30 -1.00 0.00 -0.80
C ILE A 30 -2.29 0.15 0.02
N PRO A 31 -3.04 1.25 -0.15
CA PRO A 31 -4.35 1.37 0.46
C PRO A 31 -5.25 0.27 -0.12
N GLY A 32 -5.78 -0.59 0.73
CA GLY A 32 -6.69 -1.65 0.29
C GLY A 32 -8.00 -1.12 -0.29
N ASP A 33 -8.89 -2.00 -0.73
CA ASP A 33 -10.26 -1.65 -1.17
C ASP A 33 -11.25 -1.67 0.00
N GLY A 34 -12.41 -1.02 -0.13
CA GLY A 34 -13.39 -0.92 0.95
C GLY A 34 -12.90 -0.03 2.10
N ILE A 35 -12.79 -0.58 3.32
CA ILE A 35 -12.27 0.13 4.53
C ILE A 35 -10.73 0.26 4.56
N GLY A 36 -10.07 -0.25 3.52
CA GLY A 36 -8.62 -0.23 3.38
C GLY A 36 -7.98 1.16 3.57
N PRO A 37 -8.50 2.24 2.94
CA PRO A 37 -7.95 3.58 3.08
C PRO A 37 -8.00 4.12 4.52
N GLU A 38 -9.07 3.85 5.26
CA GLU A 38 -9.26 4.30 6.64
C GLU A 38 -8.28 3.61 7.59
N ILE A 39 -8.06 2.30 7.42
CA ILE A 39 -7.08 1.55 8.22
C ILE A 39 -5.65 1.97 7.86
N SER A 40 -5.35 2.17 6.58
CA SER A 40 -4.05 2.67 6.13
C SER A 40 -3.72 4.03 6.74
N ALA A 41 -4.69 4.94 6.82
CA ALA A 41 -4.52 6.25 7.47
C ALA A 41 -4.26 6.11 8.99
N ALA A 42 -5.01 5.23 9.66
CA ALA A 42 -4.81 4.98 11.10
C ALA A 42 -3.41 4.41 11.39
N VAL A 43 -2.90 3.52 10.54
CA VAL A 43 -1.54 2.98 10.67
C VAL A 43 -0.50 4.09 10.55
N GLN A 44 -0.59 4.94 9.52
CA GLN A 44 0.35 6.07 9.39
C GLN A 44 0.35 6.99 10.63
N GLN A 45 -0.83 7.25 11.21
CA GLN A 45 -0.96 8.06 12.42
C GLN A 45 -0.29 7.42 13.64
N ILE A 46 -0.46 6.10 13.84
CA ILE A 46 0.17 5.38 14.94
C ILE A 46 1.70 5.44 14.82
N PHE A 47 2.23 5.20 13.62
CA PHE A 47 3.68 5.23 13.38
C PHE A 47 4.26 6.64 13.49
N GLY A 48 3.51 7.68 13.10
CA GLY A 48 3.88 9.08 13.33
C GLY A 48 3.89 9.45 14.82
N ALA A 49 2.87 9.03 15.58
CA ALA A 49 2.81 9.25 17.02
C ALA A 49 3.93 8.52 17.78
N ALA A 50 4.35 7.35 17.28
CA ALA A 50 5.48 6.59 17.81
C ALA A 50 6.86 7.12 17.36
N ASN A 51 6.92 8.21 16.58
CA ASN A 51 8.16 8.80 16.05
C ASN A 51 9.08 7.78 15.35
N VAL A 52 8.49 6.83 14.62
CA VAL A 52 9.27 5.81 13.93
C VAL A 52 9.85 6.40 12.63
N PRO A 53 11.16 6.24 12.35
CA PRO A 53 11.78 6.78 11.15
C PRO A 53 11.37 5.96 9.90
N ILE A 54 10.19 6.24 9.36
CA ILE A 54 9.65 5.57 8.16
C ILE A 54 9.25 6.62 7.13
N GLU A 55 9.62 6.36 5.87
CA GLU A 55 9.12 7.08 4.69
C GLU A 55 8.07 6.23 3.99
N TRP A 56 6.88 6.80 3.78
CA TRP A 56 5.76 6.11 3.15
C TRP A 56 5.65 6.49 1.68
N GLU A 57 5.60 5.49 0.80
CA GLU A 57 5.27 5.65 -0.62
C GLU A 57 3.89 5.03 -0.87
N ALA A 58 2.86 5.86 -1.00
CA ALA A 58 1.50 5.38 -1.26
C ALA A 58 1.33 5.01 -2.74
N VAL A 59 0.96 3.76 -3.02
CA VAL A 59 0.70 3.27 -4.38
C VAL A 59 -0.71 2.69 -4.44
N ASP A 60 -1.61 3.39 -5.14
CA ASP A 60 -2.96 2.90 -5.38
C ASP A 60 -2.95 1.87 -6.52
N VAL A 61 -3.50 0.69 -6.24
CA VAL A 61 -3.61 -0.44 -7.20
C VAL A 61 -5.07 -0.78 -7.50
N THR A 62 -5.99 0.17 -7.30
CA THR A 62 -7.42 -0.05 -7.49
C THR A 62 -7.70 -0.73 -8.85
N PRO A 63 -8.23 -1.97 -8.86
CA PRO A 63 -8.54 -2.66 -10.09
C PRO A 63 -9.63 -1.87 -10.82
N VAL A 64 -9.47 -1.71 -12.14
CA VAL A 64 -10.39 -0.97 -13.01
C VAL A 64 -11.77 -1.65 -12.99
N LYS A 65 -12.61 -1.31 -12.01
CA LYS A 65 -14.02 -1.75 -11.89
C LYS A 65 -14.91 -1.20 -13.01
N VAL A 66 -14.35 -0.35 -13.88
CA VAL A 66 -15.04 0.32 -14.99
C VAL A 66 -15.69 -0.67 -15.96
N LEU A 67 -15.16 -1.89 -16.10
CA LEU A 67 -15.74 -2.87 -17.03
C LEU A 67 -17.12 -3.38 -16.61
N HIS A 68 -17.35 -3.60 -15.32
CA HIS A 68 -18.56 -4.29 -14.88
C HIS A 68 -19.79 -3.36 -14.88
N LEU A 69 -19.60 -2.10 -14.50
CA LEU A 69 -20.68 -1.10 -14.50
C LEU A 69 -20.99 -0.61 -15.92
N LYS A 70 -20.00 -0.56 -16.83
CA LYS A 70 -20.26 -0.26 -18.25
C LYS A 70 -21.15 -1.32 -18.90
N LEU A 71 -20.92 -2.60 -18.62
CA LEU A 71 -21.74 -3.68 -19.19
C LEU A 71 -23.19 -3.63 -18.67
N ILE A 72 -23.40 -3.37 -17.38
CA ILE A 72 -24.75 -3.23 -16.81
C ILE A 72 -25.45 -1.98 -17.35
N ARG A 73 -24.74 -0.85 -17.48
CA ARG A 73 -25.28 0.39 -18.06
C ARG A 73 -25.63 0.24 -19.55
N LEU A 74 -24.78 -0.44 -20.33
CA LEU A 74 -25.07 -0.71 -21.75
C LEU A 74 -26.23 -1.69 -21.93
N GLN A 75 -26.37 -2.70 -21.07
CA GLN A 75 -27.52 -3.61 -21.10
C GLN A 75 -28.83 -2.88 -20.75
N TYR A 76 -28.83 -2.00 -19.75
CA TYR A 76 -29.99 -1.20 -19.39
C TYR A 76 -30.38 -0.20 -20.49
N ILE A 77 -29.40 0.45 -21.12
CA ILE A 77 -29.67 1.42 -22.18
C ILE A 77 -30.15 0.73 -23.47
N SER A 78 -29.59 -0.43 -23.84
CA SER A 78 -30.04 -1.22 -25.01
C SER A 78 -31.50 -1.68 -24.90
N LEU A 79 -31.99 -1.93 -23.67
CA LEU A 79 -33.37 -2.32 -23.42
C LEU A 79 -34.39 -1.16 -23.47
N TYR A 80 -33.94 0.09 -23.41
CA TYR A 80 -34.82 1.27 -23.24
C TYR A 80 -34.57 2.43 -24.21
N LEU A 81 -33.48 2.44 -24.99
CA LEU A 81 -33.15 3.51 -25.94
C LEU A 81 -32.95 3.01 -27.37
N SER A 82 -33.31 3.86 -28.34
CA SER A 82 -33.15 3.56 -29.76
C SER A 82 -31.68 3.54 -30.17
N PRO A 83 -31.27 2.70 -31.14
CA PRO A 83 -29.86 2.51 -31.52
C PRO A 83 -29.12 3.79 -31.95
N LEU A 84 -29.85 4.81 -32.43
CA LEU A 84 -29.28 6.08 -32.90
C LEU A 84 -28.81 6.96 -31.74
N SER A 85 -29.53 6.98 -30.61
CA SER A 85 -29.15 7.74 -29.40
C SER A 85 -27.97 7.14 -28.64
N LEU A 86 -27.68 5.86 -28.89
CA LEU A 86 -26.55 5.13 -28.32
C LEU A 86 -25.22 5.52 -28.97
N LEU A 87 -25.22 5.86 -30.26
CA LEU A 87 -24.01 6.26 -30.97
C LEU A 87 -23.53 7.65 -30.52
N ASP A 88 -24.47 8.58 -30.33
CA ASP A 88 -24.19 9.94 -29.87
C ASP A 88 -23.64 9.94 -28.43
N ALA A 89 -24.28 9.19 -27.52
CA ALA A 89 -23.83 9.09 -26.13
C ALA A 89 -22.48 8.36 -25.97
N TRP A 90 -22.14 7.46 -26.90
CA TRP A 90 -20.87 6.74 -26.90
C TRP A 90 -19.71 7.60 -27.42
N LEU A 91 -19.99 8.47 -28.39
CA LEU A 91 -19.01 9.43 -28.91
C LEU A 91 -18.66 10.51 -27.87
N ASP A 92 -19.63 10.97 -27.07
CA ASP A 92 -19.41 11.96 -26.00
C ASP A 92 -18.59 11.43 -24.81
N GLU A 93 -18.57 10.11 -24.57
CA GLU A 93 -17.71 9.49 -23.53
C GLU A 93 -16.30 9.12 -24.05
N MET A 94 -16.08 9.17 -25.37
CA MET A 94 -14.81 8.78 -26.03
C MET A 94 -13.93 9.96 -26.45
N PHE A 95 -14.44 11.19 -26.42
CA PHE A 95 -13.70 12.44 -26.65
C PHE A 95 -13.68 13.31 -25.39
#